data_AF-A0A7V7VR09-F1
#
_entry.id   AF-A0A7V7VR09-F1
#
_cell.length_a   1.000
_cell.length_b   1.000
_cell.length_c   1.000
_cell.angle_alpha   90.00
_cell.angle_beta   90.00
_cell.angle_gamma   90.00
#
_symmetry.space_group_name_H-M   'P 1'
#
loop_
_entity.id
_entity.type
_entity.pdbx_description
1 polymer ?
#
loop_
_entity_poly.entity_id
_entity_poly.type
_entity_poly.pdbx_seq_one_letter_code
_entity_poly.pdbx_strand_id
1 'polypeptide(L)'
;MRMSMIAALMLIAGVIPAHASTSSLDNQVIQAIQLSNFTFTADDRITLARSALKYWESFDSRIPRNSPEDQKWLEGELSVTDMTRINRAVASPQYARMQLTTLSTTCVDLFQNLPNTIGKNRLNEAYFWLKIVQCYAHPDATLNYLRTAGISNGQEDGEVSTIHFRMLINQIPGKIANGLLEQ
;
A
#
# COMPACT_ATOMS: atom_id res chain seq x y z
N MET A 1 -12.01 -65.95 -5.86
CA MET A 1 -13.14 -64.99 -5.78
C MET A 1 -12.59 -63.66 -5.29
N ARG A 2 -12.70 -62.65 -6.17
CA ARG A 2 -12.81 -61.19 -5.95
C ARG A 2 -11.85 -60.48 -4.97
N MET A 3 -10.86 -59.82 -5.59
CA MET A 3 -10.45 -58.43 -5.37
C MET A 3 -11.39 -57.59 -4.50
N SER A 4 -10.82 -56.93 -3.49
CA SER A 4 -11.24 -55.59 -3.07
C SER A 4 -10.01 -54.74 -2.75
N MET A 5 -9.98 -53.63 -3.48
CA MET A 5 -9.01 -52.55 -3.55
C MET A 5 -9.54 -51.37 -2.71
N ILE A 6 -8.76 -50.27 -2.62
CA ILE A 6 -9.15 -48.88 -2.24
C ILE A 6 -8.96 -48.56 -0.74
N ALA A 7 -8.34 -47.46 -0.33
CA ALA A 7 -7.46 -46.47 -0.95
C ALA A 7 -6.88 -45.63 0.21
N ALA A 8 -5.60 -45.26 0.11
CA ALA A 8 -5.00 -44.25 0.98
C ALA A 8 -5.40 -42.86 0.45
N LEU A 9 -6.26 -42.15 1.18
CA LEU A 9 -6.58 -40.75 0.90
C LEU A 9 -5.69 -39.86 1.78
N MET A 10 -4.54 -39.44 1.23
CA MET A 10 -3.77 -38.32 1.80
C MET A 10 -4.54 -37.02 1.56
N LEU A 11 -5.25 -36.55 2.58
CA LEU A 11 -5.73 -35.17 2.64
C LEU A 11 -4.55 -34.27 3.02
N ILE A 12 -3.75 -33.87 2.02
CA ILE A 12 -2.93 -32.67 2.13
C ILE A 12 -3.88 -31.51 1.86
N ALA A 13 -4.61 -31.09 2.91
CA ALA A 13 -5.27 -29.80 2.92
C ALA A 13 -4.19 -28.73 3.15
N GLY A 14 -3.37 -28.51 2.12
CA GLY A 14 -2.59 -27.29 2.00
C GLY A 14 -3.57 -26.16 1.76
N VAL A 15 -4.06 -25.54 2.82
CA VAL A 15 -4.66 -24.22 2.74
C VAL A 15 -3.52 -23.30 2.33
N ILE A 16 -3.31 -23.16 1.02
CA ILE A 16 -2.65 -21.97 0.51
C ILE A 16 -3.63 -20.87 0.89
N PRO A 17 -3.29 -19.94 1.82
CA PRO A 17 -4.12 -18.77 1.96
C PRO A 17 -4.12 -18.14 0.58
N ALA A 18 -5.28 -18.16 -0.08
CA ALA A 18 -5.51 -17.29 -1.20
C ALA A 18 -5.36 -15.88 -0.62
N HIS A 19 -4.13 -15.34 -0.68
CA HIS A 19 -3.82 -13.99 -0.27
C HIS A 19 -4.71 -13.12 -1.14
N ALA A 20 -5.88 -12.76 -0.61
CA ALA A 20 -6.90 -12.01 -1.33
C ALA A 20 -6.17 -10.90 -2.07
N SER A 21 -6.24 -10.95 -3.41
CA SER A 21 -5.60 -9.94 -4.25
C SER A 21 -5.97 -8.59 -3.66
N THR A 22 -5.01 -7.70 -3.53
CA THR A 22 -5.22 -6.35 -2.97
C THR A 22 -6.48 -5.66 -3.52
N SER A 23 -6.97 -6.02 -4.71
CA SER A 23 -8.31 -5.70 -5.24
C SER A 23 -9.47 -5.80 -4.22
N SER A 24 -9.55 -6.83 -3.36
CA SER A 24 -10.63 -6.90 -2.36
C SER A 24 -10.47 -5.86 -1.24
N LEU A 25 -9.22 -5.50 -0.91
CA LEU A 25 -8.91 -4.46 0.07
C LEU A 25 -9.07 -3.07 -0.56
N ASP A 26 -8.70 -2.91 -1.83
CA ASP A 26 -8.94 -1.73 -2.65
C ASP A 26 -10.44 -1.41 -2.70
N ASN A 27 -11.28 -2.41 -2.99
CA ASN A 27 -12.73 -2.27 -2.93
C ASN A 27 -13.25 -1.86 -1.54
N GLN A 28 -12.66 -2.37 -0.44
CA GLN A 28 -13.03 -1.93 0.91
C GLN A 28 -12.66 -0.47 1.18
N VAL A 29 -11.51 -0.01 0.65
CA VAL A 29 -11.12 1.41 0.72
C VAL A 29 -12.08 2.26 -0.11
N ILE A 30 -12.40 1.84 -1.34
CA ILE A 30 -13.37 2.54 -2.22
C ILE A 30 -14.75 2.64 -1.54
N GLN A 31 -15.22 1.56 -0.94
CA GLN A 31 -16.49 1.57 -0.19
C GLN A 31 -16.46 2.52 1.01
N ALA A 32 -15.33 2.59 1.72
CA ALA A 32 -15.15 3.49 2.87
C ALA A 32 -15.07 4.98 2.47
N ILE A 33 -14.72 5.28 1.21
CA ILE A 33 -14.75 6.66 0.69
C ILE A 33 -16.20 7.18 0.56
N GLN A 34 -17.22 6.30 0.62
CA GLN A 34 -18.64 6.65 0.57
C GLN A 34 -18.93 7.76 -0.44
N LEU A 35 -18.71 7.48 -1.74
CA LEU A 35 -18.74 8.47 -2.83
C LEU A 35 -19.98 9.38 -2.85
N SER A 36 -21.09 8.98 -2.21
CA SER A 36 -22.36 9.70 -2.10
C SER A 36 -22.49 10.69 -0.93
N ASN A 37 -21.61 10.66 0.09
CA ASN A 37 -21.70 11.56 1.24
C ASN A 37 -20.83 12.81 1.05
N PHE A 38 -21.43 13.98 1.28
CA PHE A 38 -20.76 15.28 1.12
C PHE A 38 -19.83 15.61 2.30
N THR A 39 -20.05 14.99 3.46
CA THR A 39 -19.32 15.27 4.70
C THR A 39 -18.92 13.96 5.38
N PHE A 40 -17.64 13.81 5.72
CA PHE A 40 -17.16 12.66 6.47
C PHE A 40 -17.37 12.87 7.98
N THR A 41 -18.16 12.00 8.63
CA THR A 41 -18.25 11.97 10.09
C THR A 41 -16.94 11.43 10.70
N ALA A 42 -16.77 11.57 12.02
CA ALA A 42 -15.60 10.99 12.70
C ALA A 42 -15.53 9.47 12.51
N ASP A 43 -16.67 8.77 12.56
CA ASP A 43 -16.75 7.33 12.37
C ASP A 43 -16.43 6.91 10.94
N ASP A 44 -16.85 7.69 9.93
CA ASP A 44 -16.46 7.45 8.53
C ASP A 44 -14.95 7.57 8.35
N ARG A 45 -14.33 8.59 8.95
CA ARG A 45 -12.88 8.80 8.89
C ARG A 45 -12.10 7.69 9.60
N ILE A 46 -12.59 7.20 10.73
CA ILE A 46 -12.03 6.03 11.43
C ILE A 46 -12.14 4.79 10.55
N THR A 47 -13.30 4.57 9.92
CA THR A 47 -13.54 3.44 9.03
C THR A 47 -12.59 3.48 7.83
N LEU A 48 -12.47 4.64 7.19
CA LEU A 48 -11.54 4.85 6.09
C LEU A 48 -10.09 4.61 6.51
N ALA A 49 -9.65 5.18 7.63
CA ALA A 49 -8.29 5.00 8.15
C ALA A 49 -7.96 3.51 8.38
N ARG A 50 -8.90 2.74 8.96
CA ARG A 50 -8.72 1.31 9.22
C ARG A 50 -8.72 0.47 7.93
N SER A 51 -9.57 0.79 6.96
CA SER A 51 -9.56 0.10 5.66
C SER A 51 -8.26 0.36 4.91
N ALA A 52 -7.80 1.61 4.89
CA ALA A 52 -6.54 1.98 4.26
C ALA A 52 -5.33 1.36 4.97
N LEU A 53 -5.35 1.26 6.31
CA LEU A 53 -4.33 0.54 7.06
C LEU A 53 -4.19 -0.91 6.60
N LYS A 54 -5.30 -1.65 6.54
CA LYS A 54 -5.29 -3.06 6.10
C LYS A 54 -4.75 -3.21 4.67
N TYR A 55 -5.12 -2.28 3.79
CA TYR A 55 -4.57 -2.24 2.43
C TYR A 55 -3.04 -2.06 2.48
N TRP A 56 -2.54 -1.07 3.22
CA TRP A 56 -1.11 -0.79 3.29
C TRP A 56 -0.30 -1.88 3.99
N GLU A 57 -0.85 -2.54 5.01
CA GLU A 57 -0.24 -3.71 5.64
C GLU A 57 -0.13 -4.88 4.65
N SER A 58 -1.18 -5.13 3.87
CA SER A 58 -1.12 -6.16 2.83
C SER A 58 -0.14 -5.79 1.72
N PHE A 59 -0.13 -4.53 1.28
CA PHE A 59 0.82 -4.02 0.29
C PHE A 59 2.26 -4.20 0.79
N ASP A 60 2.54 -3.79 2.03
CA ASP A 60 3.85 -3.90 2.66
C ASP A 60 4.35 -5.35 2.75
N SER A 61 3.48 -6.28 3.16
CA SER A 61 3.80 -7.69 3.30
C SER A 61 4.21 -8.38 1.98
N ARG A 62 3.82 -7.79 0.84
CA ARG A 62 4.09 -8.33 -0.50
C ARG A 62 5.40 -7.82 -1.09
N ILE A 63 6.05 -6.83 -0.45
CA ILE A 63 7.31 -6.26 -0.94
C ILE A 63 8.48 -7.05 -0.35
N PRO A 64 9.29 -7.75 -1.17
CA PRO A 64 10.51 -8.37 -0.69
C PRO A 64 11.48 -7.30 -0.20
N ARG A 65 12.08 -7.51 0.99
CA ARG A 65 13.15 -6.62 1.47
C ARG A 65 14.45 -6.91 0.73
N ASN A 66 15.29 -5.90 0.59
CA ASN A 66 16.67 -6.08 0.12
C ASN A 66 17.45 -6.93 1.14
N SER A 67 18.33 -7.80 0.65
CA SER A 67 19.32 -8.43 1.53
C SER A 67 20.34 -7.39 2.00
N PRO A 68 21.14 -7.68 3.05
CA PRO A 68 22.23 -6.80 3.47
C PRO A 68 23.22 -6.49 2.33
N GLU A 69 23.49 -7.47 1.46
CA GLU A 69 24.38 -7.30 0.31
C GLU A 69 23.78 -6.39 -0.76
N ASP A 70 22.49 -6.58 -1.09
CA ASP A 70 21.74 -5.71 -2.01
C ASP A 70 21.73 -4.26 -1.51
N GLN A 71 21.50 -4.08 -0.20
CA GLN A 71 21.47 -2.76 0.43
C GLN A 71 22.83 -2.08 0.38
N LYS A 72 23.90 -2.80 0.74
CA LYS A 72 25.28 -2.28 0.70
C LYS A 72 25.70 -1.92 -0.73
N TRP A 73 25.33 -2.76 -1.71
CA TRP A 73 25.56 -2.44 -3.11
C TRP A 73 24.85 -1.14 -3.50
N LEU A 74 23.56 -1.02 -3.19
CA LEU A 74 22.76 0.15 -3.55
C LEU A 74 23.31 1.44 -2.93
N GLU A 75 23.69 1.41 -1.65
CA GLU A 75 24.35 2.53 -0.96
C GLU A 75 25.67 2.91 -1.65
N GLY A 76 26.46 1.91 -2.05
CA GLY A 76 27.70 2.12 -2.80
C GLY A 76 27.48 2.77 -4.17
N GLU A 77 26.38 2.47 -4.86
CA GLU A 77 26.05 3.08 -6.15
C GLU A 77 25.45 4.49 -6.03
N LEU A 78 24.74 4.78 -4.93
CA LEU A 78 24.08 6.08 -4.71
C LEU A 78 24.96 7.11 -4.00
N SER A 79 26.07 6.69 -3.38
CA SER A 79 26.99 7.57 -2.64
C SER A 79 28.08 8.23 -3.50
N VAL A 80 27.97 8.14 -4.82
CA VAL A 80 28.97 8.68 -5.77
C VAL A 80 28.38 9.78 -6.66
N THR A 81 29.23 10.51 -7.37
CA THR A 81 28.82 11.54 -8.36
C THR A 81 28.75 11.01 -9.79
N ASP A 82 29.13 9.74 -10.01
CA ASP A 82 29.06 9.10 -11.33
C ASP A 82 27.60 8.81 -11.71
N MET A 83 27.08 9.60 -12.66
CA MET A 83 25.71 9.47 -13.15
C MET A 83 25.39 8.13 -13.80
N THR A 84 26.39 7.43 -14.38
CA THR A 84 26.17 6.11 -14.97
C THR A 84 25.84 5.09 -13.89
N ARG A 85 26.55 5.16 -12.77
CA ARG A 85 26.34 4.32 -11.60
C ARG A 85 25.00 4.61 -10.92
N ILE A 86 24.69 5.89 -10.73
CA ILE A 86 23.38 6.32 -10.21
C ILE A 86 22.25 5.82 -11.11
N ASN A 87 22.35 6.00 -12.43
CA ASN A 87 21.32 5.57 -13.37
C ASN A 87 21.10 4.05 -13.34
N ARG A 88 22.18 3.26 -13.22
CA ARG A 88 22.09 1.81 -13.01
C ARG A 88 21.38 1.48 -11.70
N ALA A 89 21.69 2.19 -10.62
CA ALA A 89 21.08 1.99 -9.32
C ALA A 89 19.58 2.27 -9.35
N VAL A 90 19.16 3.44 -9.83
CA VAL A 90 17.74 3.84 -9.82
C VAL A 90 16.86 3.01 -10.75
N ALA A 91 17.45 2.37 -11.77
CA ALA A 91 16.78 1.43 -12.66
C ALA A 91 16.75 -0.03 -12.12
N SER A 92 17.38 -0.29 -10.98
CA SER A 92 17.51 -1.65 -10.44
C SER A 92 16.30 -2.13 -9.63
N PRO A 93 16.06 -3.46 -9.56
CA PRO A 93 15.05 -4.03 -8.67
C PRO A 93 15.30 -3.71 -7.18
N GLN A 94 16.56 -3.60 -6.76
CA GLN A 94 16.94 -3.25 -5.37
C GLN A 94 16.45 -1.84 -5.01
N TYR A 95 16.63 -0.88 -5.91
CA TYR A 95 16.13 0.48 -5.70
C TYR A 95 14.60 0.52 -5.69
N ALA A 96 13.96 -0.19 -6.63
CA ALA A 96 12.51 -0.28 -6.65
C ALA A 96 11.93 -0.88 -5.36
N ARG A 97 12.52 -1.97 -4.85
CA ARG A 97 12.14 -2.57 -3.55
C ARG A 97 12.36 -1.62 -2.37
N MET A 98 13.46 -0.87 -2.37
CA MET A 98 13.74 0.14 -1.35
C MET A 98 12.67 1.24 -1.37
N GLN A 99 12.36 1.81 -2.54
CA GLN A 99 11.34 2.87 -2.67
C GLN A 99 9.95 2.38 -2.24
N LEU A 100 9.56 1.18 -2.67
CA LEU A 100 8.30 0.57 -2.28
C LEU A 100 8.23 0.31 -0.77
N THR A 101 9.32 -0.20 -0.18
CA THR A 101 9.41 -0.43 1.27
C THR A 101 9.29 0.86 2.05
N THR A 102 10.04 1.91 1.67
CA THR A 102 9.97 3.22 2.33
C THR A 102 8.56 3.81 2.25
N LEU A 103 7.92 3.71 1.09
CA LEU A 103 6.54 4.16 0.90
C LEU A 103 5.59 3.38 1.82
N SER A 104 5.61 2.05 1.74
CA SER A 104 4.65 1.20 2.43
C SER A 104 4.78 1.28 3.96
N THR A 105 6.00 1.25 4.50
CA THR A 105 6.21 1.36 5.96
C THR A 105 5.77 2.72 6.47
N THR A 106 6.09 3.80 5.77
CA THR A 106 5.64 5.15 6.12
C THR A 106 4.11 5.24 6.15
N CYS A 107 3.44 4.63 5.17
CA CYS A 107 1.99 4.65 5.08
C CYS A 107 1.32 3.80 6.15
N VAL A 108 1.86 2.62 6.46
CA VAL A 108 1.43 1.81 7.60
C VAL A 108 1.54 2.64 8.89
N ASP A 109 2.70 3.25 9.15
CA ASP A 109 2.91 4.04 10.37
C ASP A 109 1.92 5.21 10.48
N LEU A 110 1.67 5.94 9.38
CA LEU A 110 0.71 7.04 9.37
C LEU A 110 -0.72 6.55 9.68
N PHE A 111 -1.16 5.47 9.04
CA PHE A 111 -2.51 4.95 9.23
C PHE A 111 -2.72 4.20 10.54
N GLN A 112 -1.67 3.64 11.15
CA GLN A 112 -1.73 3.10 12.52
C GLN A 112 -1.96 4.20 13.54
N ASN A 113 -1.37 5.38 13.33
CA ASN A 113 -1.45 6.50 14.27
C ASN A 113 -2.69 7.38 14.07
N LEU A 114 -3.16 7.54 12.82
CA LEU A 114 -4.26 8.44 12.47
C LEU A 114 -5.53 8.25 13.32
N PRO A 115 -6.06 7.03 13.56
CA PRO A 115 -7.27 6.84 14.36
C PRO A 115 -7.20 7.44 15.77
N ASN A 116 -6.00 7.52 16.35
CA ASN A 116 -5.79 8.10 17.68
C ASN A 116 -5.90 9.63 17.70
N THR A 117 -5.92 10.27 16.55
CA THR A 117 -6.04 11.73 16.39
C THR A 117 -7.47 12.18 16.07
N ILE A 118 -8.27 11.29 15.49
CA ILE A 118 -9.60 11.61 14.96
C ILE A 118 -10.53 12.09 16.07
N GLY A 119 -11.18 13.24 15.85
CA GLY A 119 -12.17 13.82 16.76
C GLY A 119 -11.59 14.48 18.02
N LYS A 120 -10.26 14.44 18.24
CA LYS A 120 -9.61 15.03 19.42
C LYS A 120 -9.16 16.47 19.18
N ASN A 121 -8.40 16.70 18.11
CA ASN A 121 -7.91 18.02 17.71
C ASN A 121 -7.95 18.12 16.19
N ARG A 122 -8.78 19.04 15.68
CA ARG A 122 -9.04 19.18 14.23
C ARG A 122 -7.79 19.54 13.43
N LEU A 123 -6.95 20.44 13.94
CA LEU A 123 -5.71 20.84 13.25
C LEU A 123 -4.72 19.68 13.17
N ASN A 124 -4.55 18.94 14.26
CA ASN A 124 -3.69 17.77 14.29
C ASN A 124 -4.23 16.67 13.35
N GLU A 125 -5.54 16.41 13.39
CA GLU A 125 -6.18 15.45 12.50
C GLU A 125 -6.02 15.83 11.01
N ALA A 126 -6.29 17.10 10.66
CA ALA A 126 -6.11 17.60 9.31
C ALA A 126 -4.65 17.48 8.84
N TYR A 127 -3.68 17.78 9.72
CA TYR A 127 -2.26 17.60 9.44
C TYR A 127 -1.89 16.14 9.14
N PHE A 128 -2.40 15.19 9.92
CA PHE A 128 -2.18 13.76 9.66
C PHE A 128 -2.80 13.31 8.33
N TRP A 129 -4.02 13.75 8.03
CA TRP A 129 -4.64 13.50 6.74
C TRP A 129 -3.84 14.06 5.57
N LEU A 130 -3.36 15.31 5.67
CA LEU A 130 -2.52 15.92 4.63
C LEU A 130 -1.19 15.19 4.46
N LYS A 131 -0.57 14.69 5.54
CA LYS A 131 0.61 13.82 5.45
C LYS A 131 0.33 12.54 4.69
N ILE A 132 -0.82 11.91 4.94
CA ILE A 132 -1.24 10.67 4.27
C ILE A 132 -1.41 10.84 2.76
N VAL A 133 -1.65 12.05 2.25
CA VAL A 133 -1.73 12.31 0.80
C VAL A 133 -0.48 11.79 0.06
N GLN A 134 0.70 11.84 0.71
CA GLN A 134 1.96 11.35 0.11
C GLN A 134 1.91 9.86 -0.25
N CYS A 135 1.09 9.07 0.45
CA CYS A 135 0.90 7.64 0.17
C CYS A 135 0.29 7.38 -1.21
N TYR A 136 -0.39 8.39 -1.77
CA TYR A 136 -1.18 8.29 -2.98
C TYR A 136 -0.71 9.25 -4.08
N ALA A 137 0.34 10.05 -3.83
CA ALA A 137 0.73 11.17 -4.68
C ALA A 137 1.27 10.77 -6.06
N HIS A 138 1.89 9.60 -6.17
CA HIS A 138 2.61 9.18 -7.37
C HIS A 138 2.27 7.75 -7.80
N PRO A 139 1.00 7.46 -8.17
CA PRO A 139 0.56 6.10 -8.54
C PRO A 139 1.38 5.52 -9.70
N ASP A 140 1.68 6.32 -10.72
CA ASP A 140 2.47 5.87 -11.88
C ASP A 140 3.90 5.46 -11.50
N ALA A 141 4.52 6.18 -10.55
CA ALA A 141 5.84 5.83 -10.03
C ALA A 141 5.78 4.53 -9.21
N THR A 142 4.76 4.37 -8.37
CA THR A 142 4.52 3.14 -7.61
C THR A 142 4.36 1.93 -8.54
N LEU A 143 3.56 2.04 -9.61
CA LEU A 143 3.41 0.98 -10.62
C LEU A 143 4.72 0.67 -11.33
N ASN A 144 5.48 1.70 -11.69
CA ASN A 144 6.78 1.48 -12.31
C ASN A 144 7.74 0.74 -11.37
N TYR A 145 7.78 1.07 -10.08
CA TYR A 145 8.58 0.33 -9.11
C TYR A 145 8.08 -1.10 -8.89
N LEU A 146 6.76 -1.32 -8.80
CA LEU A 146 6.19 -2.67 -8.69
C LEU A 146 6.59 -3.54 -9.89
N ARG A 147 6.58 -2.97 -11.09
CA ARG A 147 7.04 -3.63 -12.31
C ARG A 147 8.54 -3.90 -12.30
N THR A 148 9.37 -2.90 -11.99
CA THR A 148 10.83 -3.04 -11.94
C THR A 148 11.29 -4.04 -10.87
N ALA A 149 10.56 -4.14 -9.75
CA ALA A 149 10.81 -5.12 -8.71
C ALA A 149 10.29 -6.55 -9.05
N GLY A 150 9.58 -6.71 -10.18
CA GLY A 150 8.98 -7.99 -10.57
C GLY A 150 7.80 -8.44 -9.71
N ILE A 151 7.16 -7.51 -9.00
CA ILE A 151 6.03 -7.77 -8.08
C ILE A 151 4.69 -7.70 -8.83
N SER A 152 4.60 -6.83 -9.84
CA SER A 152 3.40 -6.65 -10.67
C SER A 152 3.78 -6.58 -12.14
N ASN A 153 2.80 -6.79 -13.02
CA ASN A 153 2.93 -6.49 -14.44
C ASN A 153 2.84 -4.98 -14.75
N GLY A 154 2.66 -4.13 -13.73
CA GLY A 154 2.54 -2.68 -13.85
C GLY A 154 1.13 -2.19 -14.16
N GLN A 155 0.11 -3.06 -14.05
CA GLN A 155 -1.29 -2.67 -14.20
C GLN A 155 -1.88 -2.18 -12.87
N GLU A 156 -2.75 -1.16 -12.96
CA GLU A 156 -3.44 -0.55 -11.82
C GLU A 156 -4.38 -1.53 -11.09
N ASP A 157 -4.93 -2.53 -11.78
CA ASP A 157 -5.85 -3.55 -11.28
C ASP A 157 -5.18 -4.93 -11.07
N GLY A 158 -3.85 -4.96 -11.10
CA GLY A 158 -3.07 -6.19 -10.96
C GLY A 158 -3.10 -6.80 -9.55
N GLU A 159 -2.19 -7.74 -9.30
CA GLU A 159 -2.05 -8.42 -8.00
C GLU A 159 -1.88 -7.43 -6.82
N VAL A 160 -1.26 -6.28 -7.12
CA VAL A 160 -1.17 -5.08 -6.27
C VAL A 160 -1.94 -3.93 -6.92
N SER A 161 -3.25 -3.87 -6.65
CA SER A 161 -4.20 -2.86 -7.10
C SER A 161 -3.91 -1.50 -6.49
N THR A 162 -3.95 -0.45 -7.30
CA THR A 162 -3.75 0.96 -6.89
C THR A 162 -4.89 1.88 -7.35
N ILE A 163 -6.01 1.32 -7.81
CA ILE A 163 -7.17 2.03 -8.38
C ILE A 163 -7.65 3.15 -7.44
N HIS A 164 -7.74 2.89 -6.14
CA HIS A 164 -8.24 3.87 -5.17
C HIS A 164 -7.30 5.06 -4.93
N PHE A 165 -6.03 5.03 -5.38
CA PHE A 165 -5.03 6.08 -5.08
C PHE A 165 -5.51 7.45 -5.59
N ARG A 166 -5.99 7.49 -6.84
CA ARG A 166 -6.53 8.71 -7.46
C ARG A 166 -7.80 9.20 -6.75
N MET A 167 -8.54 8.33 -6.08
CA MET A 167 -9.68 8.75 -5.29
C MET A 167 -9.20 9.43 -3.99
N LEU A 168 -8.31 8.79 -3.24
CA LEU A 168 -7.86 9.33 -1.96
C LEU A 168 -7.05 10.62 -2.07
N ILE A 169 -6.21 10.77 -3.10
CA ILE A 169 -5.47 12.03 -3.30
C ILE A 169 -6.41 13.24 -3.48
N ASN A 170 -7.63 13.03 -3.99
CA ASN A 170 -8.62 14.08 -4.18
C ASN A 170 -9.55 14.26 -2.96
N GLN A 171 -9.99 13.16 -2.35
CA GLN A 171 -10.95 13.21 -1.24
C GLN A 171 -10.31 13.72 0.05
N ILE A 172 -9.04 13.37 0.31
CA ILE A 172 -8.36 13.74 1.54
C ILE A 172 -8.20 15.25 1.68
N PRO A 173 -7.57 15.99 0.73
CA PRO A 173 -7.49 17.45 0.86
C PRO A 173 -8.87 18.10 0.71
N GLY A 174 -9.63 17.69 -0.30
CA GLY A 174 -10.83 18.40 -0.73
C GLY A 174 -12.03 18.25 0.21
N LYS A 175 -12.26 17.05 0.77
CA LYS A 175 -13.42 16.79 1.63
C LYS A 175 -13.06 16.62 3.10
N ILE A 176 -11.97 15.90 3.39
CA ILE A 176 -11.61 15.59 4.77
C ILE A 176 -10.89 16.77 5.43
N ALA A 177 -9.76 17.22 4.86
CA ALA A 177 -8.97 18.29 5.46
C ALA A 177 -9.74 19.62 5.44
N ASN A 178 -10.28 20.05 4.30
CA ASN A 178 -11.09 21.27 4.23
C ASN A 178 -12.31 21.20 5.17
N GLY A 179 -13.03 20.08 5.19
CA GLY A 179 -14.18 19.90 6.07
C GLY A 179 -13.84 19.96 7.57
N LEU A 180 -12.59 19.68 7.96
CA LEU A 180 -12.11 19.85 9.33
C LEU A 180 -11.70 21.30 9.65
N LEU A 181 -11.27 22.07 8.65
CA LEU A 181 -10.75 23.43 8.80
C LEU A 181 -11.81 24.53 8.66
N GLU A 182 -12.91 24.23 7.96
CA GLU A 182 -14.02 25.17 7.72
C GLU A 182 -15.09 25.16 8.84
N GLN A 183 -14.94 24.30 9.85
CA GLN A 183 -15.83 24.17 11.02
C GLN A 183 -15.22 24.78 12.28
#